data_AF-A0A014LAN0-F1
#
_entry.id   AF-A0A014LAN0-F1
#
_cell.length_a   1.000
_cell.length_b   1.000
_cell.length_c   1.000
_cell.angle_alpha   90.00
_cell.angle_beta   90.00
_cell.angle_gamma   90.00
#
_symmetry.space_group_name_H-M   'P 1'
#
loop_
_entity.id
_entity.type
_entity.pdbx_description
1 polymer ?
#
loop_
_entity_poly.entity_id
_entity_poly.type
_entity_poly.pdbx_seq_one_letter_code
_entity_poly.pdbx_strand_id
1 'polypeptide(L)'
;MTGGELTLGAVLARLEEREREIAAQAETTGEQIAQLTARLDELGRAAEEVRITRKTLLELPDPRPPAPPEPKRPDHPAYQQIMAVFAAADAPLRARQVCEAMDLEIAPKNINNTRLKLKRLTERGILVETEQGLFTQPRP
;
A
#
# COMPACT_ATOMS: atom_id res chain seq x y z
N MET A 1 2.95 80.30 22.39
CA MET A 1 3.65 79.01 22.25
C MET A 1 4.48 78.80 23.51
N THR A 2 3.87 78.21 24.53
CA THR A 2 4.44 78.05 25.86
C THR A 2 5.44 76.89 25.86
N GLY A 3 6.71 77.22 25.64
CA GLY A 3 7.81 76.37 26.09
C GLY A 3 7.81 76.38 27.62
N GLY A 4 7.08 75.45 28.22
CA GLY A 4 7.15 75.22 29.65
C GLY A 4 8.52 74.65 29.98
N GLU A 5 9.26 75.30 30.87
CA GLU A 5 10.48 74.73 31.46
C GLU A 5 10.14 73.35 32.03
N LEU A 6 10.66 72.30 31.41
CA LEU A 6 10.58 70.95 31.96
C LEU A 6 11.37 70.97 33.27
N THR A 7 10.67 70.94 34.39
CA THR A 7 11.32 70.83 35.70
C THR A 7 12.05 69.50 35.79
N LEU A 8 13.18 69.47 36.49
CA LEU A 8 13.96 68.24 36.71
C LEU A 8 13.07 67.09 37.21
N GLY A 9 12.10 67.38 38.09
CA GLY A 9 11.14 66.39 38.59
C GLY A 9 10.23 65.80 37.50
N ALA A 10 9.77 66.59 36.53
CA ALA A 10 8.95 66.09 35.42
C ALA A 10 9.75 65.17 34.48
N VAL A 11 11.04 65.47 34.28
CA VAL A 11 11.95 64.61 33.50
C VAL A 11 12.19 63.29 34.22
N LEU A 12 12.45 63.32 35.53
CA LEU A 12 12.66 62.11 36.34
C LEU A 12 11.41 61.21 36.34
N ALA A 13 10.22 61.76 36.53
CA ALA A 13 8.98 60.99 36.49
C ALA A 13 8.74 60.30 35.13
N ARG A 14 9.09 60.98 34.03
CA ARG A 14 9.01 60.39 32.68
C ARG A 14 10.02 59.28 32.46
N LEU A 15 11.22 59.40 33.04
CA LEU A 15 12.23 58.35 32.99
C LEU A 15 11.79 57.12 33.78
N GLU A 16 11.26 57.29 34.98
CA GLU A 16 10.73 56.17 35.79
C GLU A 16 9.62 55.41 35.06
N GLU A 17 8.70 56.13 34.39
CA GLU A 17 7.66 55.48 33.58
C GLU A 17 8.27 54.69 32.43
N ARG A 18 9.26 55.27 31.74
CA ARG A 18 9.95 54.61 30.63
C ARG A 18 10.73 53.39 31.10
N GLU A 19 11.36 53.44 32.26
CA GLU A 19 12.06 52.31 32.87
C GLU A 19 11.09 51.17 33.19
N ARG A 20 9.91 51.49 33.73
CA ARG A 20 8.84 50.50 33.99
C ARG A 20 8.32 49.87 32.69
N GLU A 21 8.09 50.66 31.65
CA GLU A 21 7.71 50.13 30.32
C GLU A 21 8.77 49.17 29.77
N ILE A 22 10.04 49.54 29.84
CA ILE A 22 11.16 48.70 29.37
C ILE A 22 11.23 47.41 30.18
N ALA A 23 11.09 47.48 31.51
CA ALA A 23 11.08 46.31 32.37
C ALA A 23 9.93 45.35 32.01
N ALA A 24 8.70 45.87 31.83
CA ALA A 24 7.55 45.06 31.44
C ALA A 24 7.73 44.42 30.05
N GLN A 25 8.32 45.15 29.10
CA GLN A 25 8.66 44.62 27.77
C GLN A 25 9.70 43.50 27.88
N ALA A 26 10.71 43.66 28.73
CA ALA A 26 11.76 42.67 28.96
C ALA A 26 11.20 41.39 29.62
N GLU A 27 10.32 41.52 30.61
CA GLU A 27 9.61 40.39 31.24
C GLU A 27 8.78 39.63 30.21
N THR A 28 7.95 40.36 29.44
CA THR A 28 7.14 39.76 28.36
C THR A 28 8.00 39.01 27.34
N THR A 29 9.13 39.61 26.95
CA THR A 29 10.07 38.98 26.01
C THR A 29 10.72 37.74 26.63
N GLY A 30 11.06 37.79 27.91
CA GLY A 30 11.58 36.65 28.67
C GLY A 30 10.61 35.48 28.71
N GLU A 31 9.32 35.76 28.95
CA GLU A 31 8.26 34.74 28.90
C GLU A 31 8.12 34.12 27.50
N GLN A 32 8.17 34.95 26.45
CA GLN A 32 8.14 34.46 25.06
C GLN A 32 9.34 33.55 24.76
N ILE A 33 10.55 33.91 25.21
CA ILE A 33 11.75 33.08 25.06
C ILE A 33 11.56 31.74 25.78
N ALA A 34 11.02 31.74 27.01
CA ALA A 34 10.77 30.52 27.76
C ALA A 34 9.77 29.60 27.02
N GLN A 35 8.68 30.18 26.49
CA GLN A 35 7.68 29.44 25.71
C GLN A 35 8.26 28.85 24.42
N LEU A 36 9.02 29.64 23.66
CA LEU A 36 9.67 29.18 22.43
C LEU A 36 10.71 28.10 22.71
N THR A 37 11.46 28.23 23.81
CA THR A 37 12.45 27.21 24.22
C THR A 37 11.77 25.89 24.54
N ALA A 38 10.69 25.91 25.35
CA ALA A 38 9.91 24.71 25.64
C ALA A 38 9.35 24.08 24.35
N ARG A 39 8.88 24.91 23.41
CA ARG A 39 8.37 24.43 22.12
C ARG A 39 9.45 23.79 21.26
N LEU A 40 10.66 24.34 21.24
CA LEU A 40 11.81 23.74 20.54
C LEU A 40 12.17 22.37 21.14
N ASP A 41 12.15 22.24 22.47
CA ASP A 41 12.43 20.97 23.15
C ASP A 41 11.37 19.90 22.84
N GLU A 42 10.10 20.28 22.76
CA GLU A 42 9.01 19.39 22.32
C GLU A 42 9.20 18.91 20.88
N LEU A 43 9.48 19.84 19.96
CA LEU A 43 9.71 19.51 18.55
C LEU A 43 10.95 18.64 18.37
N GLY A 44 12.02 18.90 19.14
CA GLY A 44 13.22 18.06 19.17
C GLY A 44 12.92 16.63 19.60
N ARG A 45 12.12 16.44 20.66
CA ARG A 45 11.67 15.11 21.11
C ARG A 45 10.84 14.39 20.04
N ALA A 46 9.89 15.09 19.41
CA ALA A 46 9.05 14.50 18.36
C ALA A 46 9.90 14.09 17.13
N ALA A 47 10.89 14.90 16.76
CA ALA A 47 11.79 14.57 15.66
C ALA A 47 12.65 13.33 15.97
N GLU A 48 13.09 13.19 17.21
CA GLU A 48 13.84 12.03 17.67
C GLU A 48 13.00 10.75 17.65
N GLU A 49 11.74 10.81 18.09
CA GLU A 49 10.80 9.69 17.98
C GLU A 49 10.64 9.20 16.54
N VAL A 50 10.43 10.14 15.60
CA VAL A 50 10.33 9.80 14.17
C VAL A 50 11.63 9.18 13.65
N ARG A 51 12.79 9.69 14.08
CA ARG A 51 14.10 9.15 13.70
C ARG A 51 14.27 7.71 14.21
N ILE A 52 13.86 7.43 15.45
CA ILE A 52 13.86 6.09 16.03
C ILE A 52 12.93 5.17 15.23
N THR A 53 11.68 5.58 14.97
CA THR A 53 10.74 4.77 14.17
C THR A 53 11.29 4.46 12.79
N ARG A 54 11.90 5.44 12.10
CA ARG A 54 12.55 5.22 10.81
C ARG A 54 13.64 4.16 10.92
N LYS A 55 14.51 4.25 11.93
CA LYS A 55 15.58 3.26 12.15
C LYS A 55 14.98 1.87 12.33
N THR A 56 13.97 1.73 13.20
CA THR A 56 13.29 0.45 13.43
C THR A 56 12.70 -0.12 12.13
N LEU A 57 12.02 0.71 11.33
CA LEU A 57 11.42 0.25 10.07
C LEU A 57 12.46 -0.19 9.04
N LEU A 58 13.64 0.46 9.00
CA LEU A 58 14.75 0.06 8.12
C LEU A 58 15.45 -1.23 8.56
N GLU A 59 15.37 -1.58 9.85
CA GLU A 59 15.89 -2.85 10.38
C GLU A 59 14.92 -4.02 10.13
N LEU A 60 13.65 -3.74 9.79
CA LEU A 60 12.71 -4.78 9.43
C LEU A 60 13.09 -5.38 8.06
N PRO A 61 13.09 -6.72 7.92
CA PRO A 61 13.25 -7.35 6.62
C PRO A 61 12.05 -7.02 5.72
N ASP A 62 12.30 -6.86 4.42
CA ASP A 62 11.23 -6.62 3.45
C ASP A 62 10.13 -7.68 3.60
N PRO A 63 8.85 -7.27 3.77
CA PRO A 63 7.74 -8.19 3.76
C PRO A 63 7.72 -8.91 2.42
N ARG A 64 8.13 -10.17 2.42
CA ARG A 64 8.06 -11.00 1.22
C ARG A 64 6.57 -11.08 0.84
N PRO A 65 6.18 -10.69 -0.39
CA PRO A 65 4.80 -10.85 -0.83
C PRO A 65 4.38 -12.29 -0.56
N PRO A 66 3.20 -12.55 0.01
CA PRO A 66 2.72 -13.92 0.13
C PRO A 66 2.79 -14.55 -1.24
N ALA A 67 3.48 -15.70 -1.34
CA ALA A 67 3.57 -16.42 -2.60
C ALA A 67 2.15 -16.61 -3.14
N PRO A 68 1.91 -16.36 -4.45
CA PRO A 68 0.62 -16.62 -5.05
C PRO A 68 0.22 -18.06 -4.68
N PRO A 69 -1.02 -18.28 -4.18
CA PRO A 69 -1.45 -19.64 -3.86
C PRO A 69 -1.29 -20.48 -5.12
N GLU A 70 -0.53 -21.58 -5.02
CA GLU A 70 -0.40 -22.51 -6.13
C GLU A 70 -1.80 -22.89 -6.62
N PRO A 71 -2.07 -22.87 -7.94
CA PRO A 71 -3.38 -23.22 -8.45
C PRO A 71 -3.66 -24.68 -8.04
N LYS A 72 -4.49 -24.84 -7.00
CA LYS A 72 -4.92 -26.16 -6.53
C LYS A 72 -5.48 -26.92 -7.72
N ARG A 73 -4.85 -28.03 -8.10
CA ARG A 73 -5.38 -28.88 -9.16
C ARG A 73 -6.72 -29.46 -8.69
N PRO A 74 -7.77 -29.47 -9.52
CA PRO A 74 -9.04 -30.05 -9.10
C PRO A 74 -8.90 -31.56 -8.87
N ASP A 75 -9.33 -32.05 -7.68
CA ASP A 75 -9.21 -33.46 -7.28
C ASP A 75 -10.17 -34.41 -7.99
N HIS A 76 -11.14 -33.90 -8.75
CA HIS A 76 -12.15 -34.74 -9.40
C HIS A 76 -11.56 -35.45 -10.64
N PRO A 77 -11.77 -36.78 -10.81
CA PRO A 77 -11.09 -37.62 -11.80
C PRO A 77 -11.24 -37.13 -13.24
N ALA A 78 -12.41 -36.61 -13.62
CA ALA A 78 -12.63 -36.01 -14.94
C ALA A 78 -11.65 -34.85 -15.26
N TYR A 79 -11.22 -34.06 -14.28
CA TYR A 79 -10.23 -33.01 -14.54
C TYR A 79 -8.82 -33.59 -14.69
N GLN A 80 -8.48 -34.65 -13.95
CA GLN A 80 -7.19 -35.34 -14.10
C GLN A 80 -7.06 -35.97 -15.50
N GLN A 81 -8.13 -36.59 -16.01
CA GLN A 81 -8.18 -37.12 -17.37
C GLN A 81 -8.01 -36.03 -18.42
N ILE A 82 -8.71 -34.90 -18.27
CA ILE A 82 -8.52 -33.73 -19.15
C ILE A 82 -7.07 -33.24 -19.10
N MET A 83 -6.45 -33.17 -17.91
CA MET A 83 -5.04 -32.76 -17.77
C MET A 83 -4.08 -33.75 -18.44
N ALA A 84 -4.35 -35.05 -18.36
CA ALA A 84 -3.55 -36.06 -19.07
C ALA A 84 -3.64 -35.90 -20.58
N VAL A 85 -4.83 -35.60 -21.12
CA VAL A 85 -5.01 -35.31 -22.55
C VAL A 85 -4.18 -34.09 -22.98
N PHE A 86 -4.19 -33.00 -22.20
CA PHE A 86 -3.38 -31.82 -22.53
C PHE A 86 -1.87 -32.02 -22.33
N ALA A 87 -1.45 -32.87 -21.38
CA ALA A 87 -0.05 -33.20 -21.19
C ALA A 87 0.52 -34.03 -22.34
N ALA A 88 -0.32 -34.79 -23.04
CA ALA A 88 0.06 -35.59 -24.20
C ALA A 88 -0.13 -34.85 -25.54
N ALA A 89 -0.72 -33.66 -25.53
CA ALA A 89 -1.04 -32.90 -26.74
C ALA A 89 0.02 -31.84 -27.05
N ASP A 90 0.60 -31.90 -28.24
CA ASP A 90 1.56 -30.89 -28.73
C ASP A 90 0.89 -29.62 -29.29
N ALA A 91 -0.45 -29.58 -29.29
CA ALA A 91 -1.23 -28.48 -29.87
C ALA A 91 -2.47 -28.15 -29.02
N PRO A 92 -2.99 -26.91 -29.11
CA PRO A 92 -4.25 -26.55 -28.48
C PRO A 92 -5.42 -27.41 -28.96
N LEU A 93 -6.33 -27.77 -28.05
CA LEU A 93 -7.45 -28.68 -28.32
C LEU A 93 -8.81 -28.00 -28.13
N ARG A 94 -9.77 -28.38 -28.97
CA ARG A 94 -11.19 -28.07 -28.81
C ARG A 94 -11.88 -29.12 -27.95
N ALA A 95 -13.03 -28.75 -27.36
CA ALA A 95 -13.81 -29.65 -26.50
C ALA A 95 -14.17 -31.00 -27.15
N ARG A 96 -14.41 -31.01 -28.46
CA ARG A 96 -14.65 -32.26 -29.22
C ARG A 96 -13.43 -33.18 -29.22
N GLN A 97 -12.24 -32.64 -29.47
CA GLN A 97 -10.99 -33.41 -29.50
C GLN A 97 -10.66 -33.96 -28.11
N VAL A 98 -10.98 -33.20 -27.06
CA VAL A 98 -10.85 -33.69 -25.67
C VAL A 98 -11.85 -34.81 -25.39
N CYS A 99 -13.09 -34.74 -25.89
CA CYS A 99 -14.03 -35.86 -25.80
C CYS A 99 -13.52 -37.11 -26.53
N GLU A 100 -12.97 -36.95 -27.74
CA GLU A 100 -12.39 -38.04 -28.52
C GLU A 100 -11.22 -38.69 -27.78
N ALA A 101 -10.30 -37.89 -27.23
CA ALA A 101 -9.13 -38.38 -26.49
C ALA A 101 -9.46 -39.00 -25.11
N MET A 102 -10.66 -38.74 -24.57
CA MET A 102 -11.16 -39.35 -23.34
C MET A 102 -12.06 -40.57 -23.60
N ASP A 103 -12.13 -41.05 -24.85
CA ASP A 103 -13.01 -42.15 -25.28
C ASP A 103 -14.49 -41.92 -24.93
N LEU A 104 -14.93 -40.65 -24.96
CA LEU A 104 -16.32 -40.29 -24.74
C LEU A 104 -17.09 -40.32 -26.07
N GLU A 105 -18.35 -40.77 -26.01
CA GLU A 105 -19.26 -40.65 -27.15
C GLU A 105 -19.36 -39.18 -27.60
N ILE A 106 -19.21 -38.95 -28.92
CA ILE A 106 -19.27 -37.61 -29.54
C ILE A 106 -20.73 -37.18 -29.71
N ALA A 107 -21.42 -37.05 -28.58
CA ALA A 107 -22.77 -36.52 -28.46
C ALA A 107 -22.72 -35.06 -27.99
N PRO A 108 -23.68 -34.20 -28.41
CA PRO A 108 -23.73 -32.78 -28.01
C PRO A 108 -23.65 -32.57 -26.49
N LYS A 109 -24.27 -33.47 -25.71
CA LYS A 109 -24.24 -33.46 -24.24
C LYS A 109 -22.81 -33.56 -23.68
N ASN A 110 -22.01 -34.49 -24.21
CA ASN A 110 -20.65 -34.74 -23.73
C ASN A 110 -19.72 -33.59 -24.12
N ILE A 111 -19.83 -33.09 -25.35
CA ILE A 111 -19.06 -31.93 -25.82
C ILE A 111 -19.36 -30.69 -24.96
N ASN A 112 -20.63 -30.46 -24.61
CA ASN A 112 -21.04 -29.34 -23.76
C ASN A 112 -20.48 -29.48 -22.33
N ASN A 113 -20.55 -30.67 -21.75
CA ASN A 113 -20.02 -30.95 -20.43
C ASN A 113 -18.49 -30.78 -20.38
N THR A 114 -17.78 -31.26 -21.40
CA THR A 114 -16.33 -31.07 -21.52
C THR A 114 -15.98 -29.60 -21.68
N ARG A 115 -16.67 -28.87 -22.55
CA ARG A 115 -16.47 -27.42 -22.73
C ARG A 115 -16.66 -26.64 -21.41
N LEU A 116 -17.67 -26.99 -20.62
CA LEU A 116 -17.89 -26.37 -19.31
C LEU A 116 -16.72 -26.64 -18.35
N LYS A 117 -16.16 -27.86 -18.37
CA LYS A 117 -14.98 -28.21 -17.56
C LYS A 117 -13.73 -27.46 -18.02
N LEU A 118 -13.52 -27.30 -19.33
CA LEU A 118 -12.40 -26.53 -19.89
C LEU A 118 -12.47 -25.04 -19.50
N LYS A 119 -13.66 -24.44 -19.57
CA LYS A 119 -13.88 -23.06 -19.12
C LYS A 119 -13.57 -22.90 -17.63
N ARG A 120 -14.03 -23.81 -16.77
CA ARG A 120 -13.70 -23.80 -15.33
C ARG A 120 -12.20 -23.91 -15.04
N LEU A 121 -11.47 -24.71 -15.83
CA LEU A 121 -10.02 -24.82 -15.70
C LEU A 121 -9.31 -23.54 -16.17
N THR A 122 -9.88 -22.85 -17.17
CA THR A 122 -9.38 -21.56 -17.67
C THR A 122 -9.61 -20.44 -16.65
N GLU A 123 -10.79 -20.37 -16.04
CA GLU A 123 -11.11 -19.42 -14.96
C GLU A 123 -10.17 -19.57 -13.74
N ARG A 124 -9.61 -20.77 -13.53
CA ARG A 124 -8.66 -21.07 -12.46
C ARG A 124 -7.19 -20.86 -12.86
N GLY A 125 -6.92 -20.41 -14.09
CA GLY A 125 -5.56 -20.22 -14.61
C GLY A 125 -4.79 -21.53 -14.86
N ILE A 126 -5.48 -22.67 -14.90
CA ILE A 126 -4.85 -23.99 -15.12
C ILE A 126 -4.70 -24.29 -16.61
N LEU A 127 -5.65 -23.81 -17.42
CA LEU A 127 -5.58 -23.80 -18.88
C LEU A 127 -5.67 -22.36 -19.39
N VAL A 128 -5.22 -22.15 -20.62
CA VAL A 128 -5.38 -20.90 -21.36
C VAL A 128 -6.25 -21.16 -22.57
N GLU A 129 -7.24 -20.29 -22.80
CA GLU A 129 -8.00 -20.27 -24.05
C GLU A 129 -7.33 -19.27 -25.00
N THR A 130 -6.59 -19.77 -25.99
CA THR A 130 -5.83 -18.94 -26.93
C THR A 130 -6.73 -18.31 -27.98
N GLU A 131 -7.77 -19.04 -28.38
CA GLU A 131 -8.81 -18.61 -29.32
C GLU A 131 -10.16 -19.13 -28.85
N GLN A 132 -11.26 -18.61 -29.40
CA GLN A 132 -12.60 -19.03 -29.01
C GLN A 132 -12.77 -20.56 -29.15
N GLY A 133 -12.90 -21.25 -28.01
CA GLY A 133 -13.08 -22.69 -27.94
C GLY A 133 -11.81 -23.53 -28.12
N LEU A 134 -10.63 -22.90 -28.13
CA LEU A 134 -9.33 -23.55 -28.27
C LEU A 134 -8.51 -23.40 -26.98
N PHE A 135 -8.18 -24.51 -26.33
CA PHE A 135 -7.57 -24.53 -25.00
C PHE A 135 -6.17 -25.15 -25.05
N THR A 136 -5.26 -24.71 -24.19
CA THR A 136 -3.90 -25.26 -24.05
C THR A 136 -3.37 -25.07 -22.63
N GLN A 137 -2.27 -25.75 -22.28
CA GLN A 137 -1.59 -25.51 -21.01
C GLN A 137 -0.81 -24.19 -21.07
N PRO A 138 -0.74 -23.42 -19.96
CA PRO A 138 0.16 -22.28 -19.87
C PRO A 138 1.60 -22.74 -20.17
N ARG A 139 2.30 -22.04 -21.07
CA ARG A 139 3.73 -22.30 -21.28
C ARG A 139 4.49 -21.94 -20.00
N PRO A 140 5.47 -22.75 -19.58
CA PRO A 140 6.34 -22.42 -18.46
C PRO A 140 7.18 -21.16 -18.74
#